data_AF-A0A372EPZ6-F1
#
_entry.id   AF-A0A372EPZ6-F1
#
_cell.length_a   1.000
_cell.length_b   1.000
_cell.length_c   1.000
_cell.angle_alpha   90.00
_cell.angle_beta   90.00
_cell.angle_gamma   90.00
#
_symmetry.space_group_name_H-M   'P 1'
#
loop_
_entity.id
_entity.type
_entity.pdbx_description
1 polymer ?
#
loop_
_entity_poly.entity_id
_entity_poly.type
_entity_poly.pdbx_seq_one_letter_code
_entity_poly.pdbx_strand_id
1 'polypeptide(L)'
;MRWFKPSLRNSISALLGPSARADDEDELEPVREAMLAVLGEEGARLNPSLKRRLKFMHDAHSLWYARGELVAVLSRVHGEALAVHRVQSLSPVFQGLVPKALIDASRIRRV
;
A
#
# COMPACT_ATOMS: atom_id res chain seq x y z
N MET A 1 3.56 -54.93 1.48
CA MET A 1 4.63 -53.92 1.48
C MET A 1 4.00 -52.55 1.27
N ARG A 2 3.88 -51.73 2.33
CA ARG A 2 3.31 -50.37 2.28
C ARG A 2 4.44 -49.39 2.57
N TRP A 3 4.92 -48.74 1.53
CA TRP A 3 6.02 -47.78 1.57
C TRP A 3 5.44 -46.42 2.00
N PHE A 4 5.72 -46.00 3.23
CA PHE A 4 5.43 -44.64 3.69
C PHE A 4 6.43 -43.67 3.04
N LYS A 5 5.94 -42.75 2.21
CA LYS A 5 6.69 -41.56 1.76
C LYS A 5 6.29 -40.40 2.68
N PRO A 6 7.20 -39.84 3.51
CA PRO A 6 6.92 -38.59 4.18
C PRO A 6 6.91 -37.46 3.14
N SER A 7 5.83 -36.69 3.11
CA SER A 7 5.67 -35.53 2.23
C SER A 7 6.59 -34.39 2.67
N LEU A 8 7.70 -34.21 1.96
CA LEU A 8 8.60 -33.06 2.04
C LEU A 8 7.98 -31.80 1.38
N ARG A 9 6.77 -31.42 1.77
CA ARG A 9 6.07 -30.25 1.18
C ARG A 9 5.79 -29.13 2.19
N ASN A 10 6.67 -28.88 3.15
CA ASN A 10 6.50 -27.77 4.11
C ASN A 10 7.78 -26.99 4.46
N SER A 11 8.81 -26.93 3.60
CA SER A 11 10.09 -26.27 3.97
C SER A 11 10.75 -25.48 2.84
N ILE A 12 9.96 -24.71 2.08
CA ILE A 12 10.51 -23.69 1.16
C ILE A 12 9.90 -22.30 1.44
N SER A 13 8.71 -22.23 2.04
CA SER A 13 8.04 -20.97 2.38
C SER A 13 8.73 -20.17 3.49
N ALA A 14 9.66 -20.77 4.25
CA ALA A 14 10.42 -20.08 5.31
C ALA A 14 11.68 -19.36 4.79
N LEU A 15 12.09 -19.61 3.54
CA LEU A 15 13.32 -19.06 2.96
C LEU A 15 13.07 -17.88 2.01
N LEU A 16 11.81 -17.58 1.68
CA LEU A 16 11.42 -16.54 0.72
C LEU A 16 10.80 -15.34 1.45
N GLY A 17 11.62 -14.61 2.20
CA GLY A 17 11.23 -13.35 2.83
C GLY A 17 10.09 -13.49 3.85
N PRO A 18 9.70 -12.41 4.54
CA PRO A 18 8.49 -12.45 5.33
C PRO A 18 7.36 -12.76 4.36
N SER A 19 6.67 -13.89 4.55
CA SER A 19 5.32 -14.05 4.01
C SER A 19 4.60 -12.76 4.36
N ALA A 20 4.08 -12.02 3.39
CA ALA A 20 3.17 -10.92 3.63
C ALA A 20 2.07 -11.49 4.53
N ARG A 21 2.24 -11.33 5.84
CA ARG A 21 1.15 -11.48 6.78
C ARG A 21 0.18 -10.45 6.26
N ALA A 22 -1.06 -10.85 6.01
CA ALA A 22 -2.11 -9.85 5.93
C ALA A 22 -1.94 -9.04 7.23
N ASP A 23 -1.50 -7.79 7.10
CA ASP A 23 -1.37 -6.92 8.25
C ASP A 23 -2.75 -6.92 8.92
N ASP A 24 -2.78 -6.87 10.25
CA ASP A 24 -4.05 -6.92 10.98
C ASP A 24 -5.00 -5.86 10.38
N GLU A 25 -6.22 -6.26 10.02
CA GLU A 25 -7.14 -5.40 9.27
C GLU A 25 -7.34 -4.03 9.96
N ASP A 26 -7.26 -4.04 11.29
CA ASP A 26 -7.31 -2.89 12.19
C ASP A 26 -6.10 -1.95 12.04
N GLU A 27 -4.91 -2.47 11.71
CA GLU A 27 -3.70 -1.66 11.48
C GLU A 27 -3.71 -0.95 10.12
N LEU A 28 -4.39 -1.53 9.12
CA LEU A 28 -4.50 -0.95 7.78
C LEU A 28 -5.64 0.04 7.61
N GLU A 29 -6.67 -0.02 8.46
CA GLU A 29 -7.83 0.86 8.35
C GLU A 29 -7.43 2.36 8.39
N PRO A 30 -6.56 2.83 9.30
CA PRO A 30 -6.12 4.23 9.30
C PRO A 30 -5.42 4.63 8.00
N VAL A 31 -4.69 3.71 7.36
CA VAL A 31 -4.02 3.97 6.08
C VAL A 31 -5.05 4.12 4.96
N ARG A 32 -6.04 3.21 4.89
CA ARG A 32 -7.12 3.26 3.89
C ARG A 32 -7.92 4.54 4.03
N GLU A 33 -8.32 4.90 5.25
CA GLU A 33 -9.03 6.14 5.55
C GLU A 33 -8.24 7.37 5.11
N ALA A 34 -6.95 7.45 5.47
CA ALA A 34 -6.10 8.56 5.08
C ALA A 34 -5.95 8.68 3.55
N MET A 35 -5.79 7.55 2.84
CA MET A 35 -5.70 7.54 1.37
C MET A 35 -7.02 7.96 0.72
N LEU A 36 -8.17 7.49 1.24
CA LEU A 36 -9.49 7.87 0.75
C LEU A 36 -9.80 9.34 1.03
N ALA A 37 -9.40 9.86 2.19
CA ALA A 37 -9.53 11.28 2.52
C ALA A 37 -8.69 12.16 1.57
N VAL A 38 -7.46 11.75 1.24
CA VAL A 38 -6.60 12.44 0.27
C VAL A 38 -7.16 12.35 -1.16
N LEU A 39 -7.75 11.21 -1.54
CA LEU A 39 -8.43 11.03 -2.82
C LEU A 39 -9.62 12.00 -2.96
N GLY A 40 -10.39 12.16 -1.89
CA GLY A 40 -11.57 13.01 -1.82
C GLY A 40 -12.69 12.59 -2.78
N GLU A 41 -13.82 13.29 -2.73
CA GLU A 41 -14.99 12.96 -3.57
C GLU A 41 -14.73 13.19 -5.07
N GLU A 42 -13.99 14.24 -5.42
CA GLU A 42 -13.69 14.53 -6.83
C GLU A 42 -12.78 13.46 -7.44
N GLY A 43 -11.71 13.07 -6.73
CA GLY A 43 -10.83 11.99 -7.18
C GLY A 43 -11.55 10.64 -7.21
N ALA A 44 -12.42 10.38 -6.24
CA ALA A 44 -13.29 9.20 -6.22
C ALA A 44 -14.23 9.14 -7.43
N ARG A 45 -14.80 10.27 -7.84
CA ARG A 45 -15.66 10.36 -9.03
C ARG A 45 -14.87 10.15 -10.32
N LEU A 46 -13.66 10.69 -10.41
CA LEU A 46 -12.77 10.50 -11.56
C LEU A 46 -12.23 9.08 -11.69
N ASN A 47 -11.99 8.38 -10.57
CA ASN A 47 -11.50 7.00 -10.56
C ASN A 47 -12.23 6.13 -9.50
N PRO A 48 -13.47 5.68 -9.79
CA PRO A 48 -14.22 4.83 -8.87
C PRO A 48 -13.57 3.45 -8.63
N SER A 49 -12.78 2.96 -9.58
CA SER A 49 -11.96 1.74 -9.41
C SER A 49 -10.90 1.91 -8.33
N LEU A 50 -10.19 3.03 -8.30
CA LEU A 50 -9.19 3.31 -7.28
C LEU A 50 -9.84 3.43 -5.90
N LYS A 51 -10.97 4.15 -5.78
CA LYS A 51 -11.74 4.23 -4.52
C LYS A 51 -12.04 2.83 -3.97
N ARG A 52 -12.61 1.95 -4.81
CA ARG A 52 -12.94 0.58 -4.40
C ARG A 52 -11.71 -0.21 -4.01
N ARG A 53 -10.62 -0.14 -4.78
CA ARG A 53 -9.37 -0.83 -4.46
C ARG A 53 -8.81 -0.38 -3.13
N LEU A 54 -8.71 0.93 -2.88
CA LEU A 54 -8.23 1.47 -1.61
C LEU A 54 -9.07 1.01 -0.42
N LYS A 55 -10.40 0.90 -0.59
CA LYS A 55 -11.30 0.44 0.47
C LYS A 55 -11.09 -1.02 0.87
N PHE A 56 -10.69 -1.89 -0.05
CA PHE A 56 -10.64 -3.34 0.18
C PHE A 56 -9.22 -3.93 0.02
N MET A 57 -8.19 -3.08 0.09
CA MET A 57 -6.81 -3.55 0.02
C MET A 57 -6.35 -3.96 1.43
N HIS A 58 -5.81 -5.17 1.54
CA HIS A 58 -5.44 -5.80 2.82
C HIS A 58 -3.92 -6.00 2.95
N ASP A 59 -3.13 -5.19 2.25
CA ASP A 59 -1.67 -5.30 2.22
C ASP A 59 -1.04 -3.90 2.18
N ALA A 60 -0.20 -3.58 3.18
CA ALA A 60 0.47 -2.28 3.26
C ALA A 60 1.36 -1.99 2.06
N HIS A 61 2.02 -3.01 1.49
CA HIS A 61 2.86 -2.85 0.30
C HIS A 61 2.04 -2.41 -0.91
N SER A 62 0.89 -3.04 -1.14
CA SER A 62 -0.02 -2.69 -2.22
C SER A 62 -0.58 -1.28 -2.05
N LEU A 63 -0.95 -0.90 -0.82
CA LEU A 63 -1.39 0.47 -0.49
C LEU A 63 -0.27 1.49 -0.74
N TRP A 64 0.97 1.13 -0.41
CA TRP A 64 2.13 1.97 -0.66
C TRP A 64 2.34 2.22 -2.16
N TYR A 65 2.22 1.19 -3.01
CA TYR A 65 2.37 1.35 -4.45
C TYR A 65 1.18 2.03 -5.11
N ALA A 66 -0.03 1.91 -4.55
CA ALA A 66 -1.20 2.64 -5.01
C ALA A 66 -1.05 4.17 -4.91
N ARG A 67 -0.09 4.67 -4.12
CA ARG A 67 0.27 6.10 -4.04
C ARG A 67 0.62 6.71 -5.41
N GLY A 68 1.25 5.95 -6.32
CA GLY A 68 1.55 6.44 -7.67
C GLY A 68 0.28 6.72 -8.49
N GLU A 69 -0.70 5.82 -8.41
CA GLU A 69 -2.00 6.03 -9.05
C GLU A 69 -2.78 7.17 -8.38
N LEU A 70 -2.66 7.31 -7.06
CA LEU A 70 -3.26 8.42 -6.31
C LEU A 70 -2.70 9.77 -6.77
N VAL A 71 -1.38 9.89 -7.00
CA VAL A 71 -0.77 11.08 -7.61
C VAL A 71 -1.37 11.32 -8.99
N ALA A 72 -1.43 10.31 -9.87
CA ALA A 72 -1.96 10.47 -11.23
C ALA A 72 -3.40 10.98 -11.25
N VAL A 73 -4.26 10.48 -10.35
CA VAL A 73 -5.64 10.97 -10.21
C VAL A 73 -5.66 12.41 -9.69
N LEU A 74 -4.94 12.70 -8.62
CA LEU A 74 -4.94 14.03 -8.01
C LEU A 74 -4.30 15.10 -8.89
N SER A 75 -3.32 14.74 -9.74
CA SER A 75 -2.71 15.67 -10.70
C SER A 75 -3.73 16.21 -11.69
N ARG A 76 -4.74 15.40 -12.05
CA ARG A 76 -5.84 15.84 -12.93
C ARG A 76 -6.81 16.78 -12.24
N VAL A 77 -6.90 16.74 -10.91
CA VAL A 77 -7.81 17.59 -10.12
C VAL A 77 -7.14 18.90 -9.70
N HIS A 78 -5.87 18.83 -9.31
CA HIS A 78 -5.19 19.89 -8.57
C HIS A 78 -3.84 20.32 -9.16
N GLY A 79 -3.39 19.66 -10.23
CA GLY A 79 -2.03 19.80 -10.74
C GLY A 79 -1.03 18.92 -9.98
N GLU A 80 0.07 18.61 -10.65
CA GLU A 80 1.05 17.61 -10.19
C GLU A 80 1.74 18.00 -8.88
N ALA A 81 2.17 19.25 -8.73
CA ALA A 81 2.88 19.70 -7.53
C ALA A 81 2.04 19.50 -6.26
N LEU A 82 0.75 19.86 -6.29
CA LEU A 82 -0.14 19.68 -5.14
C LEU A 82 -0.48 18.21 -4.91
N ALA A 83 -0.66 17.43 -5.99
CA ALA A 83 -0.91 15.99 -5.91
C ALA A 83 0.25 15.26 -5.23
N VAL A 84 1.48 15.51 -5.66
CA VAL A 84 2.70 14.94 -5.07
C VAL A 84 2.80 15.34 -3.60
N HIS A 85 2.61 16.62 -3.27
CA HIS A 85 2.64 17.08 -1.88
C HIS A 85 1.63 16.36 -0.97
N ARG A 86 0.36 16.26 -1.41
CA ARG A 86 -0.70 15.57 -0.64
C ARG A 86 -0.46 14.08 -0.49
N VAL A 87 0.06 13.42 -1.51
CA VAL A 87 0.38 11.99 -1.40
C VAL A 87 1.61 11.79 -0.53
N GLN A 88 2.60 12.68 -0.57
CA GLN A 88 3.78 12.61 0.30
C GLN A 88 3.43 12.75 1.78
N SER A 89 2.44 13.56 2.15
CA SER A 89 2.00 13.69 3.55
C SER A 89 1.42 12.41 4.14
N LEU A 90 1.13 11.39 3.33
CA LEU A 90 0.72 10.06 3.78
C LEU A 90 1.89 9.21 4.30
N SER A 91 3.15 9.55 4.01
CA SER A 91 4.29 8.69 4.42
C SER A 91 4.33 8.31 5.92
N PRO A 92 3.95 9.18 6.88
CA PRO A 92 3.92 8.82 8.29
C PRO A 92 2.93 7.68 8.63
N VAL A 93 1.78 7.57 7.97
CA VAL A 93 0.80 6.51 8.28
C VAL A 93 1.25 5.12 7.85
N PHE A 94 2.28 5.03 7.01
CA PHE A 94 2.90 3.77 6.60
C PHE A 94 4.09 3.35 7.50
N GLN A 95 4.45 4.16 8.49
CA GLN A 95 5.62 3.88 9.33
C GLN A 95 5.40 2.59 10.13
N GLY A 96 6.31 1.62 9.98
CA GLY A 96 6.19 0.31 10.64
C GLY A 96 5.42 -0.74 9.83
N LEU A 97 4.60 -0.32 8.87
CA LEU A 97 3.83 -1.20 7.98
C LEU A 97 4.59 -1.57 6.70
N VAL A 98 5.59 -0.77 6.31
CA VAL A 98 6.45 -1.04 5.16
C VAL A 98 7.93 -0.96 5.54
N PRO A 99 8.83 -1.60 4.78
CA PRO A 99 10.26 -1.50 5.00
C PRO A 99 10.73 -0.05 5.09
N LYS A 100 11.53 0.25 6.12
CA LYS A 100 12.06 1.60 6.38
C LYS A 100 12.74 2.22 5.16
N ALA A 101 13.41 1.41 4.32
CA ALA A 101 14.04 1.86 3.08
C ALA A 101 13.06 2.55 2.11
N LEU A 102 11.80 2.10 2.05
CA LEU A 102 10.77 2.74 1.22
C LEU A 102 10.39 4.12 1.77
N ILE A 103 10.24 4.23 3.10
CA ILE A 103 9.99 5.50 3.78
C ILE A 103 11.13 6.48 3.50
N ASP A 104 12.38 6.06 3.71
CA ASP A 104 13.56 6.90 3.53
C ASP A 104 13.72 7.34 2.06
N ALA A 105 13.53 6.44 1.10
CA ALA A 105 13.55 6.77 -0.33
C ALA A 105 12.46 7.78 -0.74
N SER A 106 11.30 7.78 -0.06
CA SER A 106 10.25 8.78 -0.29
C SER A 106 10.62 10.17 0.21
N ARG A 107 11.47 10.26 1.24
CA ARG A 107 11.95 11.53 1.81
C ARG A 107 13.07 12.16 0.98
N ILE A 108 13.93 11.34 0.37
CA ILE A 108 15.05 11.83 -0.45
C ILE A 108 14.55 12.62 -1.66
N ARG A 109 13.39 12.25 -2.24
CA ARG A 109 12.75 12.99 -3.34
C ARG A 109 12.21 14.38 -2.96
N ARG A 110 12.39 14.82 -1.70
CA ARG A 110 11.96 16.13 -1.20
C ARG A 110 13.07 17.19 -1.26
N VAL A 111 14.32 16.78 -1.48
CA VAL A 111 15.51 17.65 -1.56
C VAL A 111 15.87 17.89 -3.02
#